data_AF-A0AAU6U9E1-F1
#
_entry.id   AF-A0AAU6U9E1-F1
#
_cell.length_a   1.000
_cell.length_b   1.000
_cell.length_c   1.000
_cell.angle_alpha   90.00
_cell.angle_beta   90.00
_cell.angle_gamma   90.00
#
_symmetry.space_group_name_H-M   'P 1'
#
loop_
_entity.id
_entity.type
_entity.pdbx_description
1 polymer ?
#
loop_
_entity_poly.entity_id
_entity_poly.type
_entity_poly.pdbx_seq_one_letter_code
_entity_poly.pdbx_strand_id
1 'polypeptide(L)' 'MEINEIRPGMTCLTREGTAYVLEVDRQSLLVLLQREYETIPVQVRSDEILAPLTL' A
#
# COMPACT_ATOMS: atom_id res chain seq x y z
N MET A 1 0.41 9.01 0.50
CA MET A 1 -0.36 9.13 1.76
C MET A 1 0.62 9.23 2.92
N GLU A 2 0.26 9.84 4.04
CA GLU A 2 1.16 9.83 5.20
C GLU A 2 1.25 8.42 5.78
N ILE A 3 2.46 7.98 6.16
CA ILE A 3 2.70 6.63 6.69
C ILE A 3 1.83 6.30 7.91
N ASN A 4 1.45 7.33 8.68
CA ASN A 4 0.62 7.21 9.87
C ASN A 4 -0.87 7.03 9.57
N GLU A 5 -1.29 7.16 8.31
CA GLU A 5 -2.67 6.92 7.86
C GLU A 5 -2.83 5.50 7.30
N ILE A 6 -1.72 4.85 6.91
CA ILE A 6 -1.73 3.54 6.26
C ILE A 6 -1.76 2.43 7.32
N ARG A 7 -2.58 1.41 7.12
CA ARG A 7 -2.76 0.25 8.00
C ARG A 7 -2.76 -1.04 7.18
N PRO A 8 -2.17 -2.14 7.70
CA PRO A 8 -2.46 -3.47 7.19
C PRO A 8 -3.97 -3.71 7.10
N GLY A 9 -4.43 -4.34 6.03
CA GLY A 9 -5.86 -4.55 5.80
C GLY A 9 -6.55 -3.50 4.94
N MET A 10 -5.89 -2.39 4.64
CA MET A 10 -6.46 -1.35 3.78
C MET A 10 -6.32 -1.72 2.30
N THR A 11 -7.38 -1.50 1.54
CA THR A 11 -7.31 -1.40 0.08
C THR A 11 -6.94 0.04 -0.28
N CYS A 12 -6.06 0.23 -1.25
CA CYS A 12 -5.57 1.55 -1.66
C CYS A 12 -5.31 1.62 -3.16
N LEU A 13 -5.22 2.85 -3.66
CA LEU A 13 -4.86 3.15 -5.04
C LEU A 13 -3.35 3.47 -5.13
N THR A 14 -2.66 2.86 -6.08
CA THR A 14 -1.30 3.22 -6.54
C THR A 14 -1.33 3.61 -8.02
N ARG A 15 -0.19 4.00 -8.59
CA ARG A 15 -0.08 4.32 -10.02
C ARG A 15 -0.33 3.12 -10.93
N GLU A 16 -0.12 1.92 -10.42
CA GLU A 16 -0.27 0.64 -11.12
C GLU A 16 -1.66 0.04 -10.93
N GLY A 17 -2.53 0.68 -10.15
CA GLY A 17 -3.92 0.26 -9.92
C GLY A 17 -4.23 0.02 -8.45
N THR A 18 -5.17 -0.87 -8.20
CA THR A 18 -5.62 -1.20 -6.84
C THR A 18 -4.66 -2.17 -6.17
N ALA A 19 -4.38 -1.93 -4.90
CA ALA A 19 -3.54 -2.79 -4.08
C ALA A 19 -4.13 -2.96 -2.67
N TYR A 20 -3.70 -4.02 -1.99
CA TYR A 20 -4.02 -4.31 -0.60
C TYR A 20 -2.77 -4.23 0.26
N VAL A 21 -2.85 -3.53 1.38
CA VAL A 21 -1.73 -3.34 2.31
C VAL A 21 -1.57 -4.60 3.17
N LEU A 22 -0.42 -5.27 3.02
CA LEU A 22 -0.04 -6.42 3.83
C LEU A 22 0.68 -5.99 5.11
N GLU A 23 1.71 -5.15 4.97
CA GLU A 23 2.57 -4.72 6.07
C GLU A 23 2.98 -3.26 5.93
N VAL A 24 3.30 -2.61 7.05
CA VAL A 24 3.73 -1.21 7.10
C VAL A 24 4.93 -1.10 8.02
N ASP A 25 6.08 -0.72 7.47
CA ASP A 25 7.26 -0.33 8.25
C ASP A 25 7.33 1.20 8.33
N ARG A 26 7.03 1.73 9.52
CA ARG A 26 7.04 3.17 9.77
C ARG A 26 8.43 3.76 9.94
N GLN A 27 9.42 2.95 10.31
CA GLN A 27 10.78 3.44 10.51
C GLN A 27 11.44 3.73 9.16
N SER A 28 11.21 2.86 8.19
CA SER A 28 11.76 2.99 6.83
C SER A 28 10.81 3.66 5.82
N LEU A 29 9.56 3.93 6.22
CA LEU A 29 8.49 4.48 5.37
C LEU A 29 8.11 3.58 4.19
N LEU A 30 8.24 2.27 4.40
CA LEU A 30 7.97 1.23 3.41
C LEU A 30 6.64 0.53 3.69
N VAL A 31 5.98 0.12 2.62
CA VAL A 31 4.70 -0.58 2.65
C VAL A 31 4.78 -1.78 1.72
N LEU A 32 4.41 -2.95 2.23
CA LEU A 32 4.29 -4.17 1.44
C LEU A 32 2.86 -4.27 0.90
N LEU A 33 2.72 -4.39 -0.42
CA LEU A 33 1.44 -4.41 -1.11
C LEU A 33 1.24 -5.72 -1.88
N GLN A 34 0.00 -6.22 -1.86
CA GLN A 34 -0.49 -7.21 -2.80
C GLN A 34 -1.32 -6.49 -3.88
N ARG A 35 -0.83 -6.49 -5.13
CA ARG A 35 -1.59 -5.97 -6.27
C ARG A 35 -2.47 -7.06 -6.86
N GLU A 36 -3.58 -6.68 -7.49
CA GLU A 36 -4.60 -7.61 -8.00
C GLU A 36 -4.06 -8.61 -9.04
N TYR A 37 -3.13 -8.17 -9.91
CA TYR A 37 -2.62 -8.96 -11.03
C TYR A 37 -1.19 -9.49 -10.84
N GLU A 38 -0.62 -9.32 -9.64
CA GLU A 38 0.75 -9.76 -9.35
C GLU A 38 0.73 -10.94 -8.38
N THR A 39 1.59 -11.94 -8.60
CA THR A 39 1.68 -13.12 -7.72
C THR A 39 2.67 -12.93 -6.57
N ILE A 40 3.50 -11.90 -6.64
CA ILE A 40 4.55 -11.60 -5.67
C ILE A 40 4.25 -10.21 -5.07
N PRO A 41 4.21 -10.08 -3.73
CA PRO A 41 4.06 -8.78 -3.10
C PRO A 41 5.18 -7.80 -3.46
N VAL A 42 4.83 -6.53 -3.60
CA VAL A 42 5.77 -5.46 -3.93
C VAL A 42 5.92 -4.51 -2.75
N GLN A 43 7.17 -4.13 -2.49
CA GLN A 43 7.48 -3.14 -1.48
C GLN A 43 7.59 -1.76 -2.14
N VAL A 44 6.82 -0.81 -1.65
CA VAL A 44 6.79 0.57 -2.13
C VAL A 44 7.02 1.55 -0.99
N ARG A 45 7.25 2.82 -1.33
CA ARG A 45 7.21 3.90 -0.37
C ARG A 45 5.77 4.38 -0.14
N SER A 46 5.51 4.97 1.02
CA SER A 46 4.18 5.53 1.35
C SER A 46 3.66 6.62 0.40
N ASP A 47 4.55 7.33 -0.31
CA ASP A 47 4.17 8.34 -1.31
C ASP A 47 3.66 7.74 -2.64
N GLU A 48 3.92 6.46 -2.90
CA GLU A 48 3.31 5.73 -4.03
C GLU A 48 1.85 5.34 -3.76
N ILE A 49 1.38 5.46 -2.50
CA ILE A 49 -0.02 5.22 -2.14
C ILE A 49 -0.78 6.54 -2.28
N LEU A 50 -1.70 6.59 -3.24
CA LEU A 50 -2.39 7.81 -3.66
C LEU A 50 -3.61 8.12 -2.80
N ALA A 51 -4.42 7.11 -2.51
CA ALA A 51 -5.65 7.25 -1.73
C ALA A 51 -6.09 5.91 -1.12
N PRO A 52 -6.80 5.91 0.02
CA PRO A 52 -7.49 4.72 0.48
C PRO A 52 -8.69 4.42 -0.43
N LEU A 53 -8.97 3.15 -0.65
CA LEU A 53 -10.21 2.69 -1.27
C LEU A 53 -11.12 2.20 -0.16
N THR A 54 -12.18 2.96 0.11
CA THR A 54 -13.28 2.53 0.97
C THR A 54 -14.24 1.68 0.13
N LEU A 55 -14.49 0.46 0.59
CA LEU A 55 -15.58 -0.40 0.09
C LEU A 55 -16.85 -0.13 0.89
#